data_AF-I9RII2-F1
#
_entry.id   AF-I9RII2-F1
#
_cell.length_a   1.000
_cell.length_b   1.000
_cell.length_c   1.000
_cell.angle_alpha   90.00
_cell.angle_beta   90.00
_cell.angle_gamma   90.00
#
_symmetry.space_group_name_H-M   'P 1'
#
loop_
_entity.id
_entity.type
_entity.pdbx_description
1 polymer ?
#
loop_
_entity_poly.entity_id
_entity_poly.type
_entity_poly.pdbx_seq_one_letter_code
_entity_poly.pdbx_strand_id
1 'polypeptide(L)'
;MRLLVGFKRELLSFAKDWNIPTIVVFTHTQAEAGEAFVQETKAIIDEEWGFKGFIKAYARVNSVAFSFRGIEVPIEGLEELVAETEKCLSDAIKNKKKHFLSIQKANIQKRKQAMIEECKTIIHVASGLAGTAGAIPIPFSDALAIAPIQAGMIYKMNDAFGMDLDKSVGASLVAGLLGVTAVAQVGRTLVNGFLKFIPVVGSVAGGATAAVITEGIGFAYLKVLEKCFNDETGEVNLPDEVGMITSLFKENYLNLDTIKKLTLKP
;
A
#
# COMPACT_ATOMS: atom_id res chain seq x y z
N MET A 1 -32.89 -22.93 -27.84
CA MET A 1 -32.06 -23.21 -26.65
C MET A 1 -30.75 -22.40 -26.63
N ARG A 2 -29.96 -22.33 -27.72
CA ARG A 2 -28.64 -21.64 -27.74
C ARG A 2 -28.61 -20.13 -27.44
N LEU A 3 -29.62 -19.34 -27.82
CA LEU A 3 -29.60 -17.87 -27.61
C LEU A 3 -29.83 -17.43 -26.15
N LEU A 4 -30.62 -18.20 -25.39
CA LEU A 4 -30.89 -17.95 -23.97
C LEU A 4 -29.70 -18.31 -23.07
N VAL A 5 -28.78 -19.15 -23.57
CA VAL A 5 -27.57 -19.60 -22.87
C VAL A 5 -26.49 -18.51 -22.90
N GLY A 6 -26.36 -17.74 -23.98
CA GLY A 6 -25.33 -16.69 -24.10
C GLY A 6 -25.48 -15.57 -23.07
N PHE A 7 -26.64 -14.93 -23.03
CA PHE A 7 -26.91 -13.82 -22.10
C PHE A 7 -26.85 -14.26 -20.62
N LYS A 8 -27.35 -15.46 -20.32
CA LYS A 8 -27.27 -16.03 -18.96
C LYS A 8 -25.84 -16.39 -18.56
N ARG A 9 -25.01 -16.86 -19.50
CA ARG A 9 -23.59 -17.16 -19.28
C ARG A 9 -22.77 -15.90 -19.01
N GLU A 10 -23.01 -14.81 -19.73
CA GLU A 10 -22.37 -13.50 -19.48
C GLU A 10 -22.72 -12.97 -18.08
N LEU A 11 -23.99 -13.03 -17.68
CA LEU A 11 -24.42 -12.62 -16.33
C LEU A 11 -23.77 -13.47 -15.22
N LEU A 12 -23.66 -14.79 -15.42
CA LEU A 12 -22.99 -15.68 -14.46
C LEU A 12 -21.48 -15.42 -14.42
N SER A 13 -20.84 -15.10 -15.55
CA SER A 13 -19.44 -14.66 -15.60
C SER A 13 -19.24 -13.38 -14.80
N PHE A 14 -20.08 -12.36 -15.03
CA PHE A 14 -20.04 -11.11 -14.29
C PHE A 14 -20.23 -11.34 -12.78
N ALA A 15 -21.23 -12.13 -12.40
CA ALA A 15 -21.47 -12.45 -10.99
C ALA A 15 -20.27 -13.17 -10.35
N LYS A 16 -19.59 -14.05 -11.09
CA LYS A 16 -18.36 -14.71 -10.65
C LYS A 16 -17.21 -13.73 -10.44
N ASP A 17 -16.94 -12.87 -11.41
CA ASP A 17 -15.82 -11.92 -11.39
C ASP A 17 -15.92 -10.95 -10.19
N TRP A 18 -17.15 -10.56 -9.85
CA TRP A 18 -17.45 -9.69 -8.72
C TRP A 18 -17.74 -10.44 -7.41
N ASN A 19 -17.65 -11.78 -7.42
CA ASN A 19 -17.96 -12.66 -6.30
C ASN A 19 -19.33 -12.38 -5.67
N ILE A 20 -20.33 -12.13 -6.52
CA ILE A 20 -21.72 -11.86 -6.15
C ILE A 20 -22.42 -13.20 -5.91
N PRO A 21 -22.91 -13.48 -4.69
CA PRO A 21 -23.66 -14.70 -4.42
C PRO A 21 -24.93 -14.73 -5.26
N THR A 22 -25.12 -15.83 -6.00
CA THR A 22 -26.17 -15.99 -7.01
C THR A 22 -27.04 -17.19 -6.68
N ILE A 23 -28.36 -16.99 -6.72
CA ILE A 23 -29.34 -18.07 -6.66
C ILE A 23 -29.92 -18.26 -8.06
N VAL A 24 -29.86 -19.47 -8.57
CA VAL A 24 -30.44 -19.79 -9.88
C VAL A 24 -31.86 -20.27 -9.65
N VAL A 25 -32.81 -19.52 -10.19
CA VAL A 25 -34.24 -19.73 -9.96
C VAL A 25 -34.88 -20.41 -11.17
N PHE A 26 -35.54 -21.55 -10.94
CA PHE A 26 -36.30 -22.30 -11.92
C PHE A 26 -37.80 -22.08 -11.71
N THR A 27 -38.45 -21.44 -12.67
CA THR A 27 -39.90 -21.20 -12.69
C THR A 27 -40.57 -22.11 -13.72
N HIS A 28 -41.83 -22.50 -13.49
CA HIS A 28 -42.66 -23.30 -14.41
C HIS A 28 -42.10 -24.68 -14.79
N THR A 29 -41.38 -25.35 -13.90
CA THR A 29 -40.73 -26.63 -14.21
C THR A 29 -41.44 -27.86 -13.63
N GLN A 30 -42.64 -27.76 -13.03
CA GLN A 30 -43.21 -28.83 -12.18
C GLN A 30 -43.68 -30.12 -12.90
N ALA A 31 -43.66 -30.18 -14.23
CA ALA A 31 -43.96 -31.41 -14.99
C ALA A 31 -42.68 -32.25 -15.26
N GLU A 32 -42.84 -33.53 -15.65
CA GLU A 32 -41.73 -34.46 -15.95
C GLU A 32 -40.67 -33.87 -16.91
N ALA A 33 -41.10 -33.12 -17.93
CA ALA A 33 -40.21 -32.44 -18.87
C ALA A 33 -39.39 -31.30 -18.22
N GLY A 34 -39.90 -30.69 -17.15
CA GLY A 34 -39.21 -29.64 -16.41
C GLY A 34 -38.18 -30.19 -15.42
N GLU A 35 -38.32 -31.44 -14.96
CA GLU A 35 -37.29 -32.10 -14.13
C GLU A 35 -36.01 -32.33 -14.93
N ALA A 36 -36.13 -32.92 -16.13
CA ALA A 36 -34.99 -33.13 -17.01
C ALA A 36 -34.24 -31.81 -17.30
N PHE A 37 -35.00 -30.74 -17.58
CA PHE A 37 -34.43 -29.41 -17.82
C PHE A 37 -33.67 -28.84 -16.60
N VAL A 38 -34.22 -29.00 -15.39
CA VAL A 38 -33.56 -28.53 -14.15
C VAL A 38 -32.25 -29.30 -13.93
N GLN A 39 -32.26 -30.61 -14.09
CA GLN A 39 -31.07 -31.44 -13.89
C GLN A 39 -29.98 -31.15 -14.93
N GLU A 40 -30.34 -31.03 -16.21
CA GLU A 40 -29.40 -30.66 -17.28
C GLU A 40 -28.80 -29.27 -17.04
N THR A 41 -29.62 -28.31 -16.62
CA THR A 41 -29.13 -26.95 -16.31
C THR A 41 -28.20 -26.95 -15.10
N LYS A 42 -28.54 -27.69 -14.04
CA LYS A 42 -27.64 -27.85 -12.87
C LYS A 42 -26.31 -28.48 -13.27
N ALA A 43 -26.33 -29.55 -14.07
CA ALA A 43 -25.12 -30.22 -14.53
C ALA A 43 -24.20 -29.26 -15.32
N ILE A 44 -24.75 -28.52 -16.28
CA ILE A 44 -24.00 -27.52 -17.05
C ILE A 44 -23.41 -26.45 -16.14
N ILE A 45 -24.22 -25.92 -15.22
CA ILE A 45 -23.78 -24.84 -14.35
C ILE A 45 -22.69 -25.32 -13.37
N ASP A 46 -22.88 -26.51 -12.79
CA ASP A 46 -21.96 -27.10 -11.84
C ASP A 46 -20.63 -27.47 -12.51
N GLU A 47 -20.66 -27.94 -13.76
CA GLU A 47 -19.46 -28.24 -14.56
C GLU A 47 -18.66 -26.96 -14.88
N GLU A 48 -19.32 -25.89 -15.33
CA GLU A 48 -18.63 -24.68 -15.77
C GLU A 48 -18.20 -23.74 -14.63
N TRP A 49 -18.99 -23.69 -13.56
CA TRP A 49 -18.84 -22.68 -12.51
C TRP A 49 -18.70 -23.24 -11.10
N GLY A 50 -19.13 -24.48 -10.87
CA GLY A 50 -19.08 -25.14 -9.57
C GLY A 50 -20.22 -24.74 -8.62
N PHE A 51 -20.86 -25.73 -8.00
CA PHE A 51 -21.88 -25.51 -6.97
C PHE A 51 -21.27 -25.12 -5.62
N LYS A 52 -22.00 -24.31 -4.82
CA LYS A 52 -21.59 -23.77 -3.51
C LYS A 52 -20.40 -22.78 -3.53
N GLY A 53 -19.95 -22.38 -4.72
CA GLY A 53 -19.02 -21.26 -4.94
C GLY A 53 -19.73 -19.90 -4.82
N PHE A 54 -19.72 -19.12 -5.91
CA PHE A 54 -20.57 -17.92 -6.00
C PHE A 54 -22.04 -18.30 -6.27
N ILE A 55 -22.31 -19.47 -6.85
CA ILE A 55 -23.66 -20.03 -6.98
C ILE A 55 -24.01 -20.70 -5.65
N LYS A 56 -24.95 -20.10 -4.92
CA LYS A 56 -25.28 -20.45 -3.53
C LYS A 56 -26.41 -21.46 -3.42
N ALA A 57 -27.41 -21.33 -4.28
CA ALA A 57 -28.57 -22.20 -4.26
C ALA A 57 -29.21 -22.34 -5.64
N TYR A 58 -29.90 -23.45 -5.81
CA TYR A 58 -30.85 -23.67 -6.90
C TYR A 58 -32.23 -23.70 -6.29
N ALA A 59 -33.05 -22.69 -6.60
CA ALA A 59 -34.41 -22.61 -6.08
C ALA A 59 -35.40 -22.96 -7.18
N ARG A 60 -36.36 -23.83 -6.89
CA ARG A 60 -37.53 -24.05 -7.76
C ARG A 60 -38.70 -23.35 -7.11
N VAL A 61 -39.41 -22.51 -7.86
CA VAL A 61 -40.54 -21.74 -7.32
C VAL A 61 -41.76 -21.87 -8.19
N ASN A 62 -42.90 -22.00 -7.52
CA ASN A 62 -44.22 -21.84 -8.11
C ASN A 62 -44.93 -20.66 -7.45
N SER A 63 -45.22 -19.59 -8.20
CA SER A 63 -45.87 -18.39 -7.64
C SER A 63 -47.39 -18.46 -7.69
N VAL A 64 -47.98 -19.38 -8.46
CA VAL A 64 -49.43 -19.51 -8.65
C VAL A 64 -49.79 -20.97 -8.69
N ALA A 65 -50.81 -21.39 -7.92
CA ALA A 65 -51.35 -22.73 -8.04
C ALA A 65 -51.96 -22.92 -9.44
N PHE A 66 -51.61 -24.00 -10.12
CA PHE A 66 -52.19 -24.30 -11.43
C PHE A 66 -52.55 -25.78 -11.55
N SER A 67 -53.57 -26.06 -12.33
CA SER A 67 -54.00 -27.42 -12.62
C SER A 67 -53.28 -27.94 -13.85
N PHE A 68 -52.62 -29.10 -13.71
CA PHE A 68 -52.02 -29.81 -14.83
C PHE A 68 -52.52 -31.26 -14.83
N ARG A 69 -53.15 -31.67 -15.94
CA ARG A 69 -53.76 -33.01 -16.09
C ARG A 69 -54.72 -33.39 -14.95
N GLY A 70 -55.44 -32.42 -14.39
CA GLY A 70 -56.41 -32.63 -13.31
C GLY A 70 -55.82 -32.71 -11.90
N ILE A 71 -54.51 -32.50 -11.74
CA ILE A 71 -53.82 -32.42 -10.44
C ILE A 71 -53.53 -30.94 -10.16
N GLU A 72 -53.96 -30.43 -9.00
CA GLU A 72 -53.59 -29.10 -8.52
C GLU A 72 -52.16 -29.12 -7.98
N VAL A 73 -51.30 -28.28 -8.54
CA VAL A 73 -49.94 -28.08 -8.03
C VAL A 73 -49.93 -26.83 -7.14
N PRO A 74 -49.57 -26.94 -5.85
CA PRO A 74 -49.60 -25.81 -4.92
C PRO A 74 -48.46 -24.81 -5.16
N ILE A 75 -48.58 -23.67 -4.49
CA ILE A 75 -47.50 -22.68 -4.36
C ILE A 75 -46.42 -23.29 -3.48
N GLU A 76 -45.17 -23.33 -3.95
CA GLU A 76 -44.06 -23.99 -3.25
C GLU A 76 -42.73 -23.28 -3.56
N GLY A 77 -41.79 -23.33 -2.60
CA GLY A 77 -40.40 -22.89 -2.76
C GLY A 77 -40.12 -21.40 -2.55
N LEU A 78 -41.14 -20.56 -2.38
CA LEU A 78 -40.94 -19.12 -2.20
C LEU A 78 -40.29 -18.78 -0.85
N GLU A 79 -40.72 -19.42 0.24
CA GLU A 79 -40.13 -19.20 1.58
C GLU A 79 -38.65 -19.61 1.62
N GLU A 80 -38.31 -20.74 0.99
CA GLU A 80 -36.92 -21.19 0.84
C GLU A 80 -36.09 -20.21 0.02
N LEU A 81 -36.64 -19.69 -1.08
CA LEU A 81 -35.98 -18.66 -1.90
C LEU A 81 -35.74 -17.37 -1.11
N VAL A 82 -36.69 -16.92 -0.30
CA VAL A 82 -36.53 -15.72 0.55
C VAL A 82 -35.43 -15.94 1.60
N ALA A 83 -35.44 -17.08 2.28
CA ALA A 83 -34.42 -17.43 3.28
C ALA A 83 -33.00 -17.52 2.65
N GLU A 84 -32.86 -18.15 1.48
CA GLU A 84 -31.58 -18.21 0.77
C GLU A 84 -31.15 -16.84 0.24
N THR A 85 -32.09 -16.00 -0.19
CA THR A 85 -31.81 -14.62 -0.63
C THR A 85 -31.28 -13.78 0.53
N GLU A 86 -31.86 -13.89 1.71
CA GLU A 86 -31.40 -13.18 2.91
C GLU A 86 -29.96 -13.57 3.28
N LYS A 87 -29.63 -14.87 3.25
CA LYS A 87 -28.26 -15.36 3.45
C LYS A 87 -27.30 -14.76 2.41
N CYS A 88 -27.68 -14.78 1.14
CA CYS A 88 -26.86 -14.25 0.05
C CYS A 88 -26.66 -12.73 0.15
N LEU A 89 -27.66 -11.99 0.62
CA LEU A 89 -27.60 -10.52 0.71
C LEU A 89 -26.50 -10.04 1.66
N SER A 90 -26.37 -10.68 2.82
CA SER A 90 -25.30 -10.36 3.80
C SER A 90 -23.91 -10.57 3.20
N ASP A 91 -23.72 -11.67 2.48
CA ASP A 91 -22.46 -12.00 1.81
C ASP A 91 -22.16 -11.03 0.65
N ALA A 92 -23.16 -10.66 -0.13
CA ALA A 92 -23.01 -9.69 -1.22
C ALA A 92 -22.53 -8.32 -0.71
N ILE A 93 -23.16 -7.82 0.37
CA ILE A 93 -22.79 -6.55 1.00
C ILE A 93 -21.35 -6.61 1.54
N LYS A 94 -20.99 -7.70 2.22
CA LYS A 94 -19.62 -7.91 2.75
C LYS A 94 -18.58 -7.97 1.63
N ASN A 95 -18.84 -8.73 0.57
CA ASN A 95 -17.92 -8.90 -0.56
C ASN A 95 -17.69 -7.58 -1.31
N LYS A 96 -18.76 -6.82 -1.58
CA LYS A 96 -18.67 -5.49 -2.20
C LYS A 96 -17.84 -4.53 -1.35
N LYS A 97 -18.09 -4.48 -0.04
CA LYS A 97 -17.32 -3.65 0.89
C LYS A 97 -15.83 -4.05 0.90
N LYS A 98 -15.53 -5.35 0.96
CA LYS A 98 -14.16 -5.87 0.92
C LYS A 98 -13.44 -5.49 -0.37
N HIS A 99 -14.10 -5.64 -1.52
CA HIS A 99 -13.53 -5.29 -2.82
C HIS A 99 -13.22 -3.79 -2.91
N PHE A 100 -14.18 -2.94 -2.54
CA PHE A 100 -13.99 -1.49 -2.51
C PHE A 100 -12.82 -1.08 -1.59
N LEU A 101 -12.72 -1.65 -0.39
CA LEU A 101 -11.59 -1.41 0.52
C LEU A 101 -10.25 -1.88 -0.06
N SER A 102 -10.22 -3.02 -0.77
CA SER A 102 -8.99 -3.49 -1.41
C SER A 102 -8.50 -2.57 -2.53
N ILE A 103 -9.42 -2.00 -3.32
CA ILE A 103 -9.08 -1.00 -4.34
C ILE A 103 -8.52 0.27 -3.68
N GLN A 104 -9.16 0.76 -2.61
CA GLN A 104 -8.65 1.91 -1.87
C GLN A 104 -7.26 1.64 -1.30
N LYS A 105 -7.05 0.49 -0.65
CA LYS A 105 -5.73 0.08 -0.14
C LYS A 105 -4.70 0.00 -1.26
N ALA A 106 -5.04 -0.58 -2.42
CA ALA A 106 -4.13 -0.63 -3.57
C ALA A 106 -3.75 0.77 -4.09
N ASN A 107 -4.69 1.73 -4.08
CA ASN A 107 -4.41 3.11 -4.46
C ASN A 107 -3.49 3.81 -3.45
N ILE A 108 -3.72 3.62 -2.15
CA ILE A 108 -2.85 4.14 -1.08
C ILE A 108 -1.43 3.59 -1.22
N GLN A 109 -1.27 2.29 -1.48
CA GLN A 109 0.04 1.67 -1.70
C GLN A 109 0.77 2.25 -2.91
N LYS A 110 0.06 2.48 -4.03
CA LYS A 110 0.64 3.14 -5.20
C LYS A 110 1.12 4.56 -4.88
N ARG A 111 0.30 5.33 -4.13
CA ARG A 111 0.68 6.68 -3.69
C ARG A 111 1.91 6.64 -2.78
N LYS A 112 1.93 5.74 -1.79
CA LYS A 112 3.08 5.52 -0.89
C LYS A 112 4.36 5.25 -1.68
N GLN A 113 4.29 4.39 -2.69
CA GLN A 113 5.46 4.09 -3.52
C GLN A 113 5.94 5.33 -4.30
N ALA A 114 5.03 6.12 -4.86
CA ALA A 114 5.39 7.37 -5.54
C ALA A 114 6.08 8.36 -4.59
N MET A 115 5.56 8.54 -3.37
CA MET A 115 6.16 9.38 -2.32
C MET A 115 7.57 8.90 -1.93
N ILE A 116 7.76 7.58 -1.83
CA ILE A 116 9.07 6.97 -1.56
C ILE A 116 10.07 7.28 -2.69
N GLU A 117 9.68 7.10 -3.95
CA GLU A 117 10.57 7.38 -5.09
C GLU A 117 10.90 8.88 -5.23
N GLU A 118 9.95 9.76 -4.95
CA GLU A 118 10.19 11.20 -4.88
C GLU A 118 11.20 11.55 -3.79
N CYS A 119 11.04 10.98 -2.59
CA CYS A 119 12.00 11.14 -1.51
C CYS A 119 13.40 10.62 -1.87
N LYS A 120 13.53 9.46 -2.51
CA LYS A 120 14.83 8.98 -3.01
C LYS A 120 15.50 9.97 -3.94
N THR A 121 14.73 10.58 -4.85
CA THR A 121 15.23 11.61 -5.77
C THR A 121 15.73 12.83 -4.99
N ILE A 122 14.95 13.32 -4.02
CA ILE A 122 15.33 14.43 -3.14
C ILE A 122 16.64 14.11 -2.39
N ILE A 123 16.78 12.88 -1.86
CA ILE A 123 17.96 12.41 -1.13
C ILE A 123 19.19 12.39 -2.03
N HIS A 124 19.10 11.84 -3.24
CA HIS A 124 20.24 11.79 -4.16
C HIS A 124 20.67 13.18 -4.62
N VAL A 125 19.73 14.09 -4.89
CA VAL A 125 20.04 15.48 -5.23
C VAL A 125 20.74 16.18 -4.06
N ALA A 126 20.20 16.07 -2.85
CA ALA A 126 20.81 16.66 -1.66
C ALA A 126 22.20 16.07 -1.36
N SER A 127 22.38 14.76 -1.55
CA SER A 127 23.66 14.07 -1.43
C SER A 127 24.69 14.60 -2.43
N GLY A 128 24.30 14.77 -3.70
CA GLY A 128 25.16 15.37 -4.73
C GLY A 128 25.58 16.80 -4.37
N LEU A 129 24.63 17.63 -3.94
CA LEU A 129 24.90 19.01 -3.49
C LEU A 129 25.79 19.06 -2.24
N ALA A 130 25.58 18.16 -1.29
CA ALA A 130 26.44 18.05 -0.11
C ALA A 130 27.84 17.58 -0.50
N GLY A 131 27.96 16.69 -1.48
CA GLY A 131 29.25 16.24 -2.01
C GLY A 131 30.04 17.36 -2.69
N THR A 132 29.38 18.24 -3.44
CA THR A 132 30.05 19.40 -4.04
C THR A 132 30.47 20.42 -2.97
N ALA A 133 29.63 20.69 -1.98
CA ALA A 133 29.99 21.53 -0.84
C ALA A 133 31.13 20.92 -0.01
N GLY A 134 31.13 19.59 0.14
CA GLY A 134 32.13 18.79 0.84
C GLY A 134 33.51 18.75 0.17
N ALA A 135 33.57 19.04 -1.12
CA ALA A 135 34.79 19.03 -1.92
C ALA A 135 35.57 20.34 -1.84
N ILE A 136 34.98 21.38 -1.24
CA ILE A 136 35.61 22.68 -1.06
C ILE A 136 36.76 22.52 -0.04
N PRO A 137 38.01 22.90 -0.38
CA PRO A 137 39.17 22.72 0.50
C PRO A 137 39.22 23.78 1.61
N ILE A 138 38.11 23.97 2.34
CA ILE A 138 38.06 24.83 3.53
C ILE A 138 37.90 23.92 4.76
N PRO A 139 38.92 23.80 5.63
CA PRO A 139 38.83 22.97 6.80
C PRO A 139 37.71 23.49 7.73
N PHE A 140 36.96 22.56 8.33
CA PHE A 140 35.89 22.81 9.31
C PHE A 140 34.65 23.61 8.84
N SER A 141 34.65 24.22 7.65
CA SER A 141 33.55 25.09 7.21
C SER A 141 32.43 24.38 6.45
N ASP A 142 32.68 23.20 5.88
CA ASP A 142 31.68 22.49 5.08
C ASP A 142 30.42 22.12 5.88
N ALA A 143 30.53 21.96 7.20
CA ALA A 143 29.37 21.68 8.05
C ALA A 143 28.33 22.83 7.99
N LEU A 144 28.79 24.08 7.87
CA LEU A 144 27.91 25.25 7.75
C LEU A 144 27.25 25.32 6.36
N ALA A 145 27.92 24.83 5.32
CA ALA A 145 27.37 24.77 3.96
C ALA A 145 26.42 23.57 3.75
N ILE A 146 26.67 22.44 4.42
CA ILE A 146 25.91 21.20 4.26
C ILE A 146 24.62 21.21 5.10
N ALA A 147 24.62 21.84 6.29
CA ALA A 147 23.44 21.84 7.15
C ALA A 147 22.17 22.41 6.48
N PRO A 148 22.21 23.53 5.73
CA PRO A 148 21.05 24.02 4.98
C PRO A 148 20.56 23.03 3.90
N ILE A 149 21.47 22.31 3.24
CA ILE A 149 21.13 21.30 2.23
C ILE A 149 20.36 20.15 2.89
N GLN A 150 20.83 19.66 4.04
CA GLN A 150 20.19 18.58 4.78
C GLN A 150 18.84 19.01 5.40
N ALA A 151 18.75 20.24 5.90
CA ALA A 151 17.49 20.81 6.38
C ALA A 151 16.46 20.92 5.24
N GLY A 152 16.87 21.47 4.09
CA GLY A 152 16.01 21.57 2.91
C GLY A 152 15.56 20.21 2.37
N MET A 153 16.43 19.20 2.44
CA MET A 153 16.10 17.80 2.12
C MET A 153 14.97 17.28 3.01
N ILE A 154 15.10 17.42 4.34
CA ILE A 154 14.08 16.97 5.30
C ILE A 154 12.73 17.68 5.06
N TYR A 155 12.73 18.99 4.82
CA TYR A 155 11.50 19.71 4.50
C TYR A 155 10.82 19.21 3.23
N LYS A 156 11.58 19.01 2.16
CA LYS A 156 11.04 18.47 0.90
C LYS A 156 10.52 17.04 1.05
N MET A 157 11.15 16.22 1.88
CA MET A 157 10.66 14.88 2.18
C MET A 157 9.32 14.91 2.94
N ASN A 158 9.16 15.84 3.89
CA ASN A 158 7.89 16.03 4.60
C ASN A 158 6.78 16.46 3.64
N ASP A 159 7.08 17.41 2.76
CA ASP A 159 6.16 17.90 1.72
C ASP A 159 5.74 16.77 0.76
N ALA A 160 6.71 15.96 0.29
CA ALA A 160 6.43 14.79 -0.56
C ALA A 160 5.51 13.75 0.12
N PHE A 161 5.60 13.60 1.44
CA PHE A 161 4.69 12.76 2.23
C PHE A 161 3.37 13.46 2.61
N GLY A 162 3.15 14.68 2.15
CA GLY A 162 1.93 15.46 2.40
C GLY A 162 1.78 15.89 3.85
N MET A 163 2.89 16.06 4.58
CA MET A 163 2.85 16.43 5.99
C MET A 163 2.70 17.93 6.15
N ASP A 164 1.57 18.36 6.71
CA ASP A 164 1.34 19.74 7.10
C ASP A 164 1.91 19.98 8.50
N LEU A 165 3.22 20.26 8.55
CA LEU A 165 3.91 20.57 9.80
C LEU A 165 3.95 22.09 10.02
N ASP A 166 3.46 22.52 11.17
CA ASP A 166 3.69 23.87 11.66
C ASP A 166 5.19 24.20 11.66
N LYS A 167 5.53 25.46 11.36
CA LYS A 167 6.93 25.91 11.23
C LYS A 167 7.79 25.55 12.43
N SER A 168 7.26 25.68 13.65
CA SER A 168 7.96 25.36 14.90
C SER A 168 8.21 23.86 15.05
N VAL A 169 7.23 23.03 14.73
CA VAL A 169 7.32 21.56 14.77
C VAL A 169 8.30 21.08 13.71
N GLY A 170 8.18 21.57 12.48
CA GLY A 170 9.11 21.27 11.39
C GLY A 170 10.55 21.66 11.73
N ALA A 171 10.77 22.86 12.29
CA ALA A 171 12.11 23.28 12.70
C ALA A 171 12.68 22.42 13.85
N SER A 172 11.84 22.05 14.83
CA SER A 172 12.24 21.22 15.96
C SER A 172 12.60 19.80 15.52
N LEU A 173 11.83 19.25 14.58
CA LEU A 173 12.11 17.96 13.96
C LEU A 173 13.44 17.99 13.19
N VAL A 174 13.63 18.98 12.32
CA VAL A 174 14.90 19.17 11.60
C VAL A 174 16.07 19.28 12.58
N ALA A 175 15.94 20.11 13.61
CA ALA A 175 16.97 20.28 14.64
C ALA A 175 17.25 18.97 15.40
N GLY A 176 16.22 18.20 15.74
CA GLY A 176 16.35 16.91 16.41
C GLY A 176 17.08 15.88 15.54
N LEU A 177 16.69 15.73 14.27
CA LEU A 177 17.31 14.80 13.33
C LEU A 177 18.78 15.15 13.07
N LEU A 178 19.07 16.42 12.79
CA LEU A 178 20.45 16.89 12.56
C LEU A 178 21.30 16.85 13.83
N GLY A 179 20.69 17.08 15.00
CA GLY A 179 21.35 16.99 16.30
C GLY A 179 21.87 15.59 16.62
N VAL A 180 21.09 14.55 16.30
CA VAL A 180 21.53 13.15 16.44
C VAL A 180 22.77 12.86 15.60
N THR A 181 22.81 13.37 14.38
CA THR A 181 23.95 13.14 13.48
C THR A 181 25.17 13.98 13.83
N ALA A 182 24.98 15.19 14.39
CA ALA A 182 26.07 16.05 14.81
C ALA A 182 26.98 15.35 15.84
N VAL A 183 26.39 14.66 16.84
CA VAL A 183 27.14 13.89 17.85
C VAL A 183 27.97 12.77 17.20
N ALA A 184 27.42 12.09 16.20
CA ALA A 184 28.11 11.02 15.47
C ALA A 184 29.20 11.54 14.50
N GLN A 185 29.11 12.80 14.08
CA GLN A 185 30.03 13.42 13.11
C GLN A 185 31.27 14.04 13.76
N VAL A 186 31.25 14.43 15.05
CA VAL A 186 32.39 15.07 15.73
C VAL A 186 33.70 14.29 15.54
N GLY A 187 33.67 12.95 15.68
CA GLY A 187 34.86 12.12 15.49
C GLY A 187 35.36 12.05 14.04
N ARG A 188 34.46 12.06 13.05
CA ARG A 188 34.81 11.97 11.61
C ARG A 188 35.28 13.32 11.05
N THR A 189 34.71 14.43 11.51
CA THR A 189 35.08 15.78 11.09
C THR A 189 36.51 16.14 11.50
N LEU A 190 37.00 15.67 12.64
CA LEU A 190 38.39 15.88 13.05
C LEU A 190 39.36 15.22 12.05
N VAL A 191 39.15 13.95 11.69
CA VAL A 191 40.01 13.23 10.75
C VAL A 191 39.97 13.84 9.34
N ASN A 192 38.77 14.18 8.85
CA ASN A 192 38.61 14.79 7.54
C ASN A 192 39.10 16.25 7.49
N GLY A 193 39.02 16.98 8.59
CA GLY A 193 39.59 18.32 8.72
C GLY A 193 41.10 18.35 8.53
N PHE A 194 41.81 17.31 8.99
CA PHE A 194 43.24 17.16 8.75
C PHE A 194 43.57 16.74 7.31
N LEU A 195 42.77 15.88 6.68
CA LEU A 195 42.99 15.46 5.29
C LEU A 195 42.81 16.60 4.28
N LYS A 196 41.97 17.60 4.59
CA LYS A 196 41.75 18.79 3.76
C LYS A 196 42.95 19.72 3.61
N PHE A 197 44.01 19.55 4.41
CA PHE A 197 45.27 20.26 4.21
C PHE A 197 46.11 19.72 3.04
N ILE A 198 45.74 18.58 2.46
CA ILE A 198 46.36 18.01 1.27
C ILE A 198 45.44 18.32 0.08
N PRO A 199 45.79 19.31 -0.78
CA PRO A 199 44.99 19.65 -1.95
C PRO A 199 44.80 18.42 -2.85
N VAL A 200 43.64 18.34 -3.53
CA VAL A 200 43.20 17.19 -4.35
C VAL A 200 42.72 15.98 -3.53
N VAL A 201 43.57 15.37 -2.69
CA VAL A 201 43.18 14.17 -1.92
C VAL A 201 42.13 14.49 -0.85
N GLY A 202 42.31 15.61 -0.13
CA GLY A 202 41.38 16.07 0.90
C GLY A 202 40.02 16.50 0.34
N SER A 203 39.99 17.07 -0.87
CA SER A 203 38.75 17.51 -1.54
C SER A 203 37.92 16.32 -2.04
N VAL A 204 38.55 15.32 -2.67
CA VAL A 204 37.83 14.12 -3.13
C VAL A 204 37.26 13.33 -1.95
N ALA A 205 38.07 13.12 -0.90
CA ALA A 205 37.64 12.42 0.30
C ALA A 205 36.55 13.19 1.07
N GLY A 206 36.66 14.52 1.14
CA GLY A 206 35.67 15.40 1.77
C GLY A 206 34.31 15.35 1.08
N GLY A 207 34.30 15.48 -0.25
CA GLY A 207 33.06 15.43 -1.04
C GLY A 207 32.37 14.07 -0.98
N ALA A 208 33.12 12.97 -1.14
CA ALA A 208 32.56 11.63 -1.02
C ALA A 208 31.95 11.38 0.38
N THR A 209 32.63 11.84 1.44
CA THR A 209 32.12 11.68 2.81
C THR A 209 30.84 12.48 3.03
N ALA A 210 30.78 13.73 2.56
CA ALA A 210 29.61 14.59 2.71
C ALA A 210 28.37 14.03 1.99
N ALA A 211 28.55 13.49 0.77
CA ALA A 211 27.51 12.81 0.02
C ALA A 211 26.97 11.57 0.76
N VAL A 212 27.87 10.67 1.18
CA VAL A 212 27.49 9.42 1.88
C VAL A 212 26.74 9.68 3.18
N ILE A 213 27.15 10.69 3.96
CA ILE A 213 26.46 11.04 5.21
C ILE A 213 25.08 11.60 4.92
N THR A 214 24.97 12.55 3.99
CA THR A 214 23.69 13.17 3.62
C THR A 214 22.71 12.13 3.08
N GLU A 215 23.18 11.22 2.25
CA GLU A 215 22.39 10.08 1.78
C GLU A 215 21.94 9.17 2.93
N GLY A 216 22.83 8.86 3.87
CA GLY A 216 22.49 8.06 5.06
C GLY A 216 21.42 8.71 5.93
N ILE A 217 21.50 10.03 6.15
CA ILE A 217 20.48 10.81 6.88
C ILE A 217 19.15 10.74 6.14
N GLY A 218 19.17 10.97 4.83
CA GLY A 218 17.98 10.92 3.98
C GLY A 218 17.26 9.57 4.07
N PHE A 219 17.99 8.47 3.85
CA PHE A 219 17.39 7.13 3.91
C PHE A 219 16.95 6.72 5.31
N ALA A 220 17.67 7.13 6.35
CA ALA A 220 17.24 6.87 7.73
C ALA A 220 15.93 7.60 8.04
N TYR A 221 15.78 8.85 7.59
CA TYR A 221 14.54 9.60 7.77
C TYR A 221 13.40 9.05 6.91
N LEU A 222 13.66 8.64 5.67
CA LEU A 222 12.68 7.96 4.83
C LEU A 222 12.11 6.72 5.51
N LYS A 223 12.95 5.93 6.18
CA LYS A 223 12.50 4.75 6.97
C LYS A 223 11.58 5.12 8.13
N VAL A 224 11.81 6.28 8.76
CA VAL A 224 10.90 6.80 9.79
C VAL A 224 9.55 7.16 9.16
N LEU A 225 9.55 7.88 8.04
CA LEU A 225 8.31 8.23 7.31
C LEU A 225 7.54 6.99 6.88
N GLU A 226 8.22 5.97 6.35
CA GLU A 226 7.61 4.69 5.98
C GLU A 226 6.98 3.96 7.18
N LYS A 227 7.63 3.99 8.35
CA LYS A 227 7.16 3.36 9.59
C LYS A 227 5.97 4.09 10.20
N CYS A 228 5.91 5.41 10.04
CA CYS A 228 4.83 6.28 10.51
C CYS A 228 3.67 6.41 9.52
N PHE A 229 3.82 5.91 8.29
CA PHE A 229 2.78 5.95 7.27
C PHE A 229 1.63 4.97 7.60
N ASN A 230 0.41 5.48 7.63
CA ASN A 230 -0.79 4.68 7.85
C ASN A 230 -1.30 4.14 6.50
N ASP A 231 -1.21 2.83 6.30
CA ASP A 231 -1.64 2.16 5.06
C ASP A 231 -3.17 2.13 4.85
N GLU A 232 -3.94 2.59 5.83
CA GLU A 232 -5.41 2.69 5.76
C GLU A 232 -5.90 4.10 5.42
N THR A 233 -5.26 5.15 5.96
CA THR A 233 -5.63 6.56 5.68
C THR A 233 -4.74 7.18 4.59
N GLY A 234 -3.53 6.65 4.41
CA GLY A 234 -2.50 7.21 3.54
C GLY A 234 -1.71 8.37 4.15
N GLU A 235 -1.91 8.68 5.43
CA GLU A 235 -1.29 9.83 6.10
C GLU A 235 -0.10 9.38 6.99
N VAL A 236 0.84 10.29 7.24
CA VAL A 236 1.94 10.04 8.16
C VAL A 236 1.54 10.48 9.56
N ASN A 237 1.56 9.54 10.51
CA ASN A 237 1.32 9.79 11.92
C ASN A 237 2.66 9.79 12.65
N LEU A 238 3.28 10.97 12.74
CA LEU A 238 4.46 11.13 13.58
C LEU A 238 4.07 11.08 15.06
N PRO A 239 4.90 10.47 15.92
CA PRO A 239 4.79 10.66 17.37
C PRO A 239 4.86 12.15 17.73
N ASP A 240 4.01 12.60 18.64
CA ASP A 240 3.99 13.99 19.12
C ASP A 240 5.34 14.41 19.77
N GLU A 241 6.03 13.43 20.35
CA GLU A 241 7.32 13.65 20.99
C GLU A 241 8.48 13.50 19.99
N VAL A 242 9.16 14.62 19.71
CA VAL A 242 10.36 14.65 18.86
C VAL A 242 11.44 13.68 19.36
N GLY A 243 11.53 13.44 20.67
CA GLY A 243 12.41 12.43 21.27
C GLY A 243 12.20 11.02 20.71
N MET A 244 10.95 10.62 20.46
CA MET A 244 10.65 9.31 19.85
C MET A 244 10.98 9.28 18.36
N ILE A 245 10.78 10.38 17.65
CA ILE A 245 11.15 10.47 16.23
C ILE A 245 12.68 10.35 16.08
N THR A 246 13.42 11.06 16.93
CA THR A 246 14.90 11.02 16.92
C THR A 246 15.46 9.66 17.32
N SER A 247 14.79 8.90 18.20
CA SER A 247 15.20 7.54 18.55
C SER A 247 15.00 6.56 17.40
N LEU A 248 13.83 6.60 16.73
CA LEU A 248 13.55 5.83 15.52
C LEU A 248 14.53 6.17 14.41
N PHE A 249 14.82 7.46 14.21
CA PHE A 249 15.81 7.91 13.26
C PHE A 249 17.20 7.34 13.59
N LYS A 250 17.63 7.45 14.85
CA LYS A 250 18.94 6.95 15.30
C LYS A 250 19.08 5.44 15.07
N GLU A 251 18.05 4.67 15.38
CA GLU A 251 18.00 3.21 15.14
C GLU A 251 18.22 2.90 13.65
N ASN A 252 17.46 3.54 12.77
CA ASN A 252 17.57 3.33 11.33
C ASN A 252 18.92 3.80 10.76
N TYR A 253 19.43 4.93 11.25
CA TYR A 253 20.72 5.48 10.81
C TYR A 253 21.90 4.58 11.20
N LEU A 254 21.92 4.05 12.42
CA LEU A 254 22.98 3.14 12.88
C LEU A 254 22.93 1.79 12.17
N ASN A 255 21.73 1.27 11.87
CA ASN A 255 21.57 0.04 11.11
C ASN A 255 22.14 0.19 9.68
N LEU A 256 21.90 1.32 9.01
CA LEU A 256 22.48 1.61 7.69
C LEU A 256 24.01 1.74 7.72
N ASP A 257 24.59 2.41 8.72
CA ASP A 257 26.05 2.53 8.89
C ASP A 257 26.69 1.15 9.14
N THR A 258 26.01 0.30 9.91
CA THR A 258 26.46 -1.09 10.18
C THR A 258 26.44 -1.93 8.91
N ILE A 259 25.37 -1.87 8.11
CA ILE A 259 25.27 -2.59 6.84
C ILE A 259 26.37 -2.12 5.87
N LYS A 260 26.57 -0.81 5.69
CA LYS A 260 27.63 -0.27 4.82
C LYS A 260 29.02 -0.77 5.25
N LYS A 261 29.32 -0.83 6.56
CA LYS A 261 30.58 -1.37 7.10
C LYS A 261 30.77 -2.87 6.84
N LEU A 262 29.69 -3.66 6.86
CA LEU A 262 29.74 -5.10 6.57
C LEU A 262 29.92 -5.37 5.06
N THR A 263 29.36 -4.52 4.20
CA THR A 263 29.49 -4.64 2.73
C THR A 263 30.78 -4.05 2.16
N LEU A 264 31.50 -3.23 2.93
CA LEU A 264 32.76 -2.57 2.54
C LEU A 264 34.01 -3.16 3.21
N LYS A 265 33.93 -4.37 3.78
CA LYS A 265 35.15 -5.10 4.16
C LYS A 265 35.89 -5.53 2.88
N PRO A 266 37.23 -5.31 2.79
CA PRO A 266 38.01 -5.78 1.65
C PRO A 266 37.96 -7.30 1.49
#